data_AF-A0AAU8RYP7-F1
#
_entry.id   AF-A0AAU8RYP7-F1
#
_cell.length_a   1.000
_cell.length_b   1.000
_cell.length_c   1.000
_cell.angle_alpha   90.00
_cell.angle_beta   90.00
_cell.angle_gamma   90.00
#
_symmetry.space_group_name_H-M   'P 1'
#
loop_
_entity.id
_entity.type
_entity.pdbx_description
1 polymer ?
#
loop_
_entity_poly.entity_id
_entity_poly.type
_entity_poly.pdbx_seq_one_letter_code
_entity_poly.pdbx_strand_id
1 'polypeptide(L)'
;MQKSHIRNTILGLLIIVGLNSVTAQIRKLDTSDDKLQRIEALDLYGYKPTLTPVGKETPTNEFNFEYRFNDINMLLSLDGAMRKAQRDALNRWLGKQENVFKDEINKILGTNYNNFKDAQKELLKRRETKLIAVNVNQISKSYKDLGAKFNEEQEAETLRLYALKNYSASRNPKLGDVIIDGRTVKDIINARTRPLQLSEEKRVTSQLITKFSNKEYESAKNIHWANGVYGLQFDNNFISGYVQNHISIYNGKSQFDKVILMAAYLNTYVYNGPVIYPNSFQIPSFYSPTSLLDKGKAVSAPRFKIEELVFSPNYIENTFGACMNGFSPGPNCAGQRQYLIEMKDRIISEHQNSLLKFGEALGNKLFGSQWRNTNSIKWLDELNLTNLDMVNKTKSYLTKYNDAPDALNFAREALRTFGEGGKVDYDNEIIKDKSFIGTKADCVLSSLLSSGNKTFQNTINAFTNNNSKFKLKFTTYFKTNDSADARTGFPENKDSVITIKFNLANTSRSQAIDLATVLIHEGIHAELHRIKISNNAGPKPLSASLYDRYLRLWELYSYKETNNLIASASQHYLMAESYIVYIAAGLRKFDNNTHPVENYMSYAWRGLEEAGIRANILTKDQRDKNYRLSAVISTDSNKNPCD
;
A
#
# COMPACT_ATOMS: atom_id res chain seq x y z
N MET A 1 9.41 -15.32 -46.97
CA MET A 1 9.39 -14.69 -45.62
C MET A 1 8.87 -15.61 -44.50
N GLN A 2 7.84 -16.44 -44.71
CA GLN A 2 7.27 -17.34 -43.67
C GLN A 2 8.25 -18.43 -43.13
N LYS A 3 9.25 -18.86 -43.93
CA LYS A 3 10.23 -19.90 -43.57
C LYS A 3 11.36 -19.43 -42.64
N SER A 4 11.81 -18.18 -42.72
CA SER A 4 12.86 -17.68 -41.79
C SER A 4 12.29 -17.43 -40.40
N HIS A 5 11.00 -17.10 -40.31
CA HIS A 5 10.33 -16.90 -39.03
C HIS A 5 10.23 -18.19 -38.21
N ILE A 6 9.88 -19.33 -38.84
CA ILE A 6 9.79 -20.64 -38.15
C ILE A 6 11.17 -21.09 -37.64
N ARG A 7 12.23 -20.88 -38.44
CA ARG A 7 13.60 -21.29 -38.09
C ARG A 7 14.17 -20.47 -36.93
N ASN A 8 13.90 -19.16 -36.90
CA ASN A 8 14.35 -18.27 -35.81
C ASN A 8 13.54 -18.47 -34.51
N THR A 9 12.24 -18.81 -34.62
CA THR A 9 11.40 -19.12 -33.45
C THR A 9 11.80 -20.45 -32.77
N ILE A 10 12.16 -21.47 -33.55
CA ILE A 10 12.65 -22.75 -33.01
C ILE A 10 14.02 -22.58 -32.33
N LEU A 11 14.91 -21.76 -32.90
CA LEU A 11 16.22 -21.48 -32.30
C LEU A 11 16.11 -20.67 -31.00
N GLY A 12 15.17 -19.72 -30.92
CA GLY A 12 14.88 -18.96 -29.69
C GLY A 12 14.25 -19.81 -28.58
N LEU A 13 13.41 -20.79 -28.92
CA LEU A 13 12.80 -21.71 -27.96
C LEU A 13 13.80 -22.69 -27.35
N LEU A 14 14.78 -23.17 -28.13
CA LEU A 14 15.87 -24.01 -27.61
C LEU A 14 16.79 -23.26 -26.63
N ILE A 15 16.95 -21.95 -26.82
CA ILE A 15 17.74 -21.09 -25.91
C ILE A 15 16.99 -20.83 -24.60
N ILE A 16 15.68 -20.63 -24.62
CA ILE A 16 14.86 -20.37 -23.42
C ILE A 16 14.68 -21.64 -22.57
N VAL A 17 14.55 -22.81 -23.19
CA VAL A 17 14.50 -24.10 -22.46
C VAL A 17 15.90 -24.53 -21.98
N GLY A 18 16.97 -24.06 -22.63
CA GLY A 18 18.36 -24.41 -22.31
C GLY A 18 18.99 -23.71 -21.09
N LEU A 19 18.29 -22.77 -20.44
CA LEU A 19 18.84 -22.02 -19.30
C LEU A 19 18.66 -22.69 -17.93
N ASN A 20 17.95 -23.84 -17.86
CA ASN A 20 18.02 -24.73 -16.70
C ASN A 20 18.62 -26.06 -17.16
N SER A 21 19.70 -26.47 -16.50
CA SER A 21 20.49 -27.67 -16.82
C SER A 21 19.64 -28.93 -16.93
N VAL A 22 19.32 -29.31 -18.16
CA VAL A 22 19.00 -30.68 -18.54
C VAL A 22 20.01 -31.06 -19.60
N THR A 23 20.98 -31.87 -19.21
CA THR A 23 21.84 -32.62 -20.14
C THR A 23 20.95 -33.60 -20.92
N ALA A 24 20.26 -33.10 -21.93
CA ALA A 24 19.72 -33.94 -22.97
C ALA A 24 20.92 -34.43 -23.79
N GLN A 25 21.45 -35.59 -23.40
CA GLN A 25 22.30 -36.37 -24.27
C GLN A 25 21.58 -36.52 -25.61
N ILE A 26 22.08 -35.82 -26.63
CA ILE A 26 21.92 -36.27 -28.01
C ILE A 26 22.73 -37.57 -28.05
N ARG A 27 22.11 -38.69 -27.65
CA ARG A 27 22.60 -40.00 -28.03
C ARG A 27 22.68 -39.96 -29.54
N LYS A 28 23.91 -40.13 -30.05
CA LYS A 28 24.19 -40.61 -31.39
C LYS A 28 23.07 -41.57 -31.76
N LEU A 29 22.33 -41.27 -32.84
CA LEU A 29 21.49 -42.25 -33.49
C LEU A 29 22.39 -43.45 -33.77
N ASP A 30 22.26 -44.47 -32.93
CA ASP A 30 22.90 -45.75 -33.13
C ASP A 30 22.16 -46.38 -34.31
N THR A 31 22.82 -46.41 -35.46
CA THR A 31 22.29 -46.98 -36.70
C THR A 31 22.33 -48.51 -36.70
N SER A 32 22.48 -49.15 -35.53
CA SER A 32 22.57 -50.59 -35.39
C SER A 32 21.22 -51.29 -35.13
N ASP A 33 20.09 -50.60 -35.27
CA ASP A 33 18.78 -51.26 -35.20
C ASP A 33 18.51 -51.96 -36.55
N ASP A 34 18.84 -53.25 -36.59
CA ASP A 34 18.80 -54.18 -37.72
C ASP A 34 17.39 -54.41 -38.31
N LYS A 35 16.40 -53.61 -37.89
CA LYS A 35 15.04 -53.57 -38.45
C LYS A 35 14.85 -52.57 -39.59
N LEU A 36 15.90 -51.82 -39.96
CA LEU A 36 15.89 -50.93 -41.13
C LEU A 36 16.36 -51.57 -42.44
N GLN A 37 16.71 -52.87 -42.44
CA GLN A 37 17.04 -53.63 -43.66
C GLN A 37 15.83 -54.20 -44.41
N ARG A 38 14.60 -53.89 -44.00
CA ARG A 38 13.38 -54.17 -44.78
C ARG A 38 12.58 -52.91 -45.04
N ILE A 39 13.20 -51.95 -45.73
CA ILE A 39 12.45 -51.21 -46.74
C ILE A 39 12.57 -52.08 -47.99
N GLU A 40 11.60 -52.98 -48.17
CA GLU A 40 11.32 -53.55 -49.47
C GLU A 40 11.30 -52.41 -50.48
N ALA A 41 12.01 -52.61 -51.59
CA ALA A 41 12.00 -51.74 -52.75
C ALA A 41 10.54 -51.35 -53.04
N LEU A 42 10.19 -50.10 -52.73
CA LEU A 42 8.97 -49.49 -53.24
C LEU A 42 9.20 -49.31 -54.74
N ASP A 43 8.73 -50.30 -55.49
CA ASP A 43 8.55 -50.25 -56.93
C ASP A 43 7.47 -49.21 -57.25
N LEU A 44 7.86 -47.94 -57.17
CA LEU A 44 7.09 -46.83 -57.69
C LEU A 44 7.53 -46.63 -59.14
N TYR A 45 6.74 -47.23 -60.04
CA TYR A 45 6.73 -47.04 -61.49
C TYR A 45 7.80 -47.74 -62.36
N GLY A 46 8.32 -48.90 -61.95
CA GLY A 46 8.95 -49.83 -62.91
C GLY A 46 10.24 -49.33 -63.57
N TYR A 47 10.92 -48.33 -62.99
CA TYR A 47 12.25 -47.89 -63.44
C TYR A 47 13.33 -48.33 -62.45
N LYS A 48 14.08 -49.38 -62.82
CA LYS A 48 15.31 -49.77 -62.13
C LYS A 48 16.42 -48.76 -62.48
N PRO A 49 17.01 -48.04 -61.51
CA PRO A 49 18.19 -47.23 -61.78
C PRO A 49 19.34 -48.15 -62.23
N THR A 50 19.97 -47.83 -63.35
CA THR A 50 21.13 -48.57 -63.84
C THR A 50 22.38 -48.04 -63.14
N LEU A 51 22.97 -48.84 -62.25
CA LEU A 51 24.27 -48.54 -61.65
C LEU A 51 25.36 -48.85 -62.68
N THR A 52 26.06 -47.83 -63.17
CA THR A 52 27.25 -48.02 -63.98
C THR A 52 28.49 -47.79 -63.11
N PRO A 53 29.39 -48.77 -62.95
CA PRO A 53 30.64 -48.57 -62.21
C PRO A 53 31.55 -47.62 -62.98
N VAL A 54 32.00 -46.55 -62.34
CA VAL A 54 33.08 -45.71 -62.87
C VAL A 54 34.41 -46.41 -62.62
N GLY A 55 35.26 -46.45 -63.65
CA GLY A 55 36.37 -47.38 -63.79
C GLY A 55 37.49 -47.33 -62.74
N LYS A 56 38.13 -48.49 -62.63
CA LYS A 56 39.47 -48.88 -62.13
C LYS A 56 40.19 -48.01 -61.09
N GLU A 57 40.32 -48.66 -59.92
CA GLU A 57 41.48 -48.73 -59.03
C GLU A 57 41.94 -47.43 -58.33
N THR A 58 41.38 -47.19 -57.15
CA THR A 58 42.15 -47.11 -55.87
C THR A 58 41.19 -47.19 -54.66
N PRO A 59 41.58 -47.83 -53.54
CA PRO A 59 40.64 -48.22 -52.49
C PRO A 59 40.57 -47.17 -51.37
N THR A 60 39.73 -46.13 -51.50
CA THR A 60 39.26 -45.34 -50.34
C THR A 60 37.98 -44.56 -50.69
N ASN A 61 36.81 -45.16 -50.49
CA ASN A 61 35.58 -44.56 -49.93
C ASN A 61 34.37 -45.39 -50.36
N GLU A 62 33.75 -46.08 -49.41
CA GLU A 62 32.46 -46.79 -49.60
C GLU A 62 31.25 -45.84 -49.77
N PHE A 63 31.47 -44.55 -50.08
CA PHE A 63 30.43 -43.52 -50.17
C PHE A 63 30.51 -42.60 -51.41
N ASN A 64 31.16 -43.01 -52.50
CA ASN A 64 31.08 -42.30 -53.77
C ASN A 64 30.08 -42.97 -54.72
N PHE A 65 28.81 -42.63 -54.58
CA PHE A 65 27.79 -42.87 -55.61
C PHE A 65 27.46 -41.54 -56.29
N GLU A 66 27.61 -41.47 -57.61
CA GLU A 66 27.10 -40.36 -58.41
C GLU A 66 25.63 -40.65 -58.74
N TYR A 67 24.70 -40.03 -58.02
CA TYR A 67 23.27 -40.10 -58.37
C TYR A 67 22.98 -39.20 -59.57
N ARG A 68 22.88 -39.79 -60.76
CA ARG A 68 22.39 -39.09 -61.95
C ARG A 68 20.86 -39.11 -61.98
N PHE A 69 20.25 -37.98 -61.63
CA PHE A 69 18.81 -37.78 -61.76
C PHE A 69 18.50 -37.35 -63.20
N ASN A 70 18.03 -38.28 -64.03
CA ASN A 70 17.75 -37.99 -65.45
C ASN A 70 16.40 -37.29 -65.67
N ASP A 71 15.64 -37.02 -64.60
CA ASP A 71 14.31 -36.42 -64.65
C ASP A 71 14.12 -35.41 -63.50
N ILE A 72 13.72 -34.18 -63.85
CA ILE A 72 13.38 -33.13 -62.88
C ILE A 72 12.21 -33.54 -61.97
N ASN A 73 11.33 -34.43 -62.45
CA ASN A 73 10.24 -34.99 -61.66
C ASN A 73 10.73 -35.93 -60.54
N MET A 74 11.87 -36.60 -60.73
CA MET A 74 12.52 -37.39 -59.68
C MET A 74 13.07 -36.49 -58.56
N LEU A 75 13.68 -35.36 -58.91
CA LEU A 75 14.17 -34.37 -57.93
C LEU A 75 13.02 -33.73 -57.15
N LEU A 76 11.91 -33.39 -57.82
CA LEU A 76 10.71 -32.87 -57.16
C LEU A 76 10.04 -33.92 -56.26
N SER A 77 10.01 -35.18 -56.70
CA SER A 77 9.49 -36.30 -55.89
C SER A 77 10.37 -36.56 -54.66
N LEU A 78 11.69 -36.46 -54.80
CA LEU A 78 12.64 -36.56 -53.68
C LEU A 78 12.52 -35.41 -52.69
N ASP A 79 12.41 -34.15 -53.14
CA ASP A 79 12.13 -32.99 -52.27
C ASP A 79 10.79 -33.18 -51.53
N GLY A 80 9.76 -33.69 -52.23
CA GLY A 80 8.48 -34.06 -51.64
C GLY A 80 8.59 -35.11 -50.55
N ALA A 81 9.32 -36.21 -50.81
CA ALA A 81 9.56 -37.30 -49.87
C ALA A 81 10.39 -36.84 -48.66
N MET A 82 11.44 -36.05 -48.87
CA MET A 82 12.26 -35.48 -47.79
C MET A 82 11.45 -34.54 -46.90
N ARG A 83 10.61 -33.68 -47.47
CA ARG A 83 9.71 -32.81 -46.69
C ARG A 83 8.66 -33.59 -45.92
N LYS A 84 8.13 -34.67 -46.50
CA LYS A 84 7.23 -35.58 -45.79
C LYS A 84 7.95 -36.24 -44.62
N ALA A 85 9.13 -36.81 -44.83
CA ALA A 85 9.93 -37.44 -43.78
C ALA A 85 10.30 -36.45 -42.64
N GLN A 86 10.66 -35.21 -43.00
CA GLN A 86 10.92 -34.14 -42.02
C GLN A 86 9.67 -33.76 -41.23
N ARG A 87 8.50 -33.64 -41.88
CA ARG A 87 7.22 -33.41 -41.19
C ARG A 87 6.84 -34.58 -40.29
N ASP A 88 7.05 -35.81 -40.74
CA ASP A 88 6.73 -37.01 -39.96
C ASP A 88 7.65 -37.13 -38.74
N ALA A 89 8.95 -36.81 -38.89
CA ALA A 89 9.90 -36.74 -37.78
C ALA A 89 9.52 -35.65 -36.77
N LEU A 90 9.14 -34.45 -37.26
CA LEU A 90 8.66 -33.35 -36.42
C LEU A 90 7.39 -33.75 -35.67
N ASN A 91 6.41 -34.36 -36.34
CA ASN A 91 5.16 -34.81 -35.72
C ASN A 91 5.41 -35.90 -34.67
N ARG A 92 6.31 -36.85 -34.93
CA ARG A 92 6.73 -37.85 -33.94
C ARG A 92 7.40 -37.22 -32.73
N TRP A 93 8.26 -36.20 -32.93
CA TRP A 93 8.89 -35.48 -31.84
C TRP A 93 7.89 -34.68 -31.02
N LEU A 94 6.97 -33.96 -31.67
CA LEU A 94 5.88 -33.21 -31.03
C LEU A 94 4.98 -34.13 -30.19
N GLY A 95 4.61 -35.30 -30.72
CA GLY A 95 3.80 -36.29 -30.01
C GLY A 95 4.45 -36.87 -28.73
N LYS A 96 5.78 -36.75 -28.58
CA LYS A 96 6.49 -37.16 -27.37
C LYS A 96 6.56 -36.07 -26.29
N GLN A 97 6.28 -34.81 -26.64
CA GLN A 97 6.47 -33.68 -25.71
C GLN A 97 5.50 -33.71 -24.52
N GLU A 98 4.30 -34.27 -24.67
CA GLU A 98 3.35 -34.38 -23.55
C GLU A 98 3.91 -35.22 -22.39
N ASN A 99 4.68 -36.28 -22.68
CA ASN A 99 5.35 -37.05 -21.63
C ASN A 99 6.46 -36.23 -20.96
N VAL A 100 7.23 -35.45 -21.72
CA VAL A 100 8.27 -34.56 -21.18
C VAL A 100 7.64 -33.50 -20.27
N PHE A 101 6.54 -32.87 -20.70
CA PHE A 101 5.82 -31.90 -19.87
C PHE A 101 5.21 -32.54 -18.64
N LYS A 102 4.65 -33.74 -18.74
CA LYS A 102 4.14 -34.48 -17.58
C LYS A 102 5.24 -34.66 -16.53
N ASP A 103 6.42 -35.11 -16.95
CA ASP A 103 7.55 -35.36 -16.05
C ASP A 103 8.07 -34.04 -15.42
N GLU A 104 8.17 -32.96 -16.20
CA GLU A 104 8.57 -31.65 -15.69
C GLU A 104 7.51 -31.05 -14.75
N ILE A 105 6.22 -31.21 -15.05
CA ILE A 105 5.12 -30.81 -14.15
C ILE A 105 5.21 -31.60 -12.84
N ASN A 106 5.37 -32.92 -12.90
CA ASN A 106 5.54 -33.76 -11.72
C ASN A 106 6.71 -33.31 -10.85
N LYS A 107 7.85 -33.00 -11.48
CA LYS A 107 9.02 -32.45 -10.81
C LYS A 107 8.76 -31.10 -10.15
N ILE A 108 8.15 -30.14 -10.86
CA ILE A 108 7.87 -28.80 -10.36
C ILE A 108 6.84 -28.83 -9.22
N LEU A 109 5.82 -29.69 -9.32
CA LEU A 109 4.71 -29.75 -8.37
C LEU A 109 4.94 -30.70 -7.20
N GLY A 110 5.97 -31.55 -7.26
CA GLY A 110 6.21 -32.62 -6.30
C GLY A 110 5.15 -33.72 -6.35
N THR A 111 4.69 -34.09 -7.55
CA THR A 111 3.61 -35.06 -7.78
C THR A 111 4.07 -36.22 -8.69
N ASN A 112 3.28 -37.30 -8.75
CA ASN A 112 3.59 -38.49 -9.57
C ASN A 112 2.37 -38.91 -10.43
N TYR A 113 1.88 -38.00 -11.28
CA TYR A 113 0.78 -38.32 -12.20
C TYR A 113 1.25 -39.28 -13.30
N ASN A 114 0.42 -40.30 -13.58
CA ASN A 114 0.73 -41.33 -14.58
C ASN A 114 0.54 -40.85 -16.02
N ASN A 115 -0.33 -39.85 -16.24
CA ASN A 115 -0.64 -39.32 -17.56
C ASN A 115 -0.55 -37.78 -17.59
N PHE A 116 -0.31 -37.25 -18.79
CA PHE A 116 -0.15 -35.81 -19.02
C PHE A 116 -1.41 -35.01 -18.70
N LYS A 117 -2.61 -35.55 -18.97
CA LYS A 117 -3.88 -34.84 -18.77
C LYS A 117 -4.11 -34.47 -17.30
N ASP A 118 -3.83 -35.40 -16.39
CA ASP A 118 -3.98 -35.16 -14.94
C ASP A 118 -2.91 -34.19 -14.44
N ALA A 119 -1.66 -34.34 -14.88
CA ALA A 119 -0.57 -33.42 -14.58
C ALA A 119 -0.90 -31.99 -15.06
N GLN A 120 -1.34 -31.85 -16.31
CA GLN A 120 -1.75 -30.58 -16.91
C GLN A 120 -2.88 -29.93 -16.12
N LYS A 121 -3.93 -30.70 -15.77
CA LYS A 121 -5.07 -30.20 -15.00
C LYS A 121 -4.63 -29.68 -13.64
N GLU A 122 -3.74 -30.38 -12.94
CA GLU A 122 -3.23 -29.93 -11.64
C GLU A 122 -2.36 -28.66 -11.77
N LEU A 123 -1.47 -28.60 -12.77
CA LEU A 123 -0.68 -27.39 -13.02
C LEU A 123 -1.58 -26.18 -13.26
N LEU A 124 -2.54 -26.31 -14.16
CA LEU A 124 -3.48 -25.23 -14.47
C LEU A 124 -4.31 -24.85 -13.24
N LYS A 125 -4.76 -25.83 -12.45
CA LYS A 125 -5.47 -25.56 -11.19
C LYS A 125 -4.62 -24.73 -10.23
N ARG A 126 -3.37 -25.12 -9.98
CA ARG A 126 -2.47 -24.39 -9.08
C ARG A 126 -2.13 -23.00 -9.62
N ARG A 127 -1.93 -22.88 -10.94
CA ARG A 127 -1.72 -21.59 -11.62
C ARG A 127 -2.91 -20.66 -11.43
N GLU A 128 -4.12 -21.11 -11.76
CA GLU A 128 -5.33 -20.30 -11.64
C GLU A 128 -5.61 -19.92 -10.19
N THR A 129 -5.45 -20.87 -9.26
CA THR A 129 -5.58 -20.59 -7.82
C THR A 129 -4.67 -19.44 -7.40
N LYS A 130 -3.40 -19.48 -7.80
CA LYS A 130 -2.39 -18.46 -7.47
C LYS A 130 -2.73 -17.10 -8.08
N LEU A 131 -3.10 -17.05 -9.37
CA LEU A 131 -3.41 -15.80 -10.05
C LEU A 131 -4.72 -15.17 -9.55
N ILE A 132 -5.76 -15.99 -9.31
CA ILE A 132 -7.01 -15.55 -8.70
C ILE A 132 -6.74 -15.03 -7.29
N ALA A 133 -5.98 -15.77 -6.46
CA ALA A 133 -5.64 -15.37 -5.09
C ALA A 133 -5.06 -13.95 -5.03
N VAL A 134 -4.09 -13.62 -5.89
CA VAL A 134 -3.50 -12.27 -5.96
C VAL A 134 -4.57 -11.21 -6.22
N ASN A 135 -5.41 -11.41 -7.25
CA ASN A 135 -6.45 -10.44 -7.62
C ASN A 135 -7.54 -10.33 -6.55
N VAL A 136 -8.05 -11.45 -6.02
CA VAL A 136 -9.11 -11.44 -5.00
C VAL A 136 -8.62 -10.86 -3.68
N ASN A 137 -7.36 -11.06 -3.31
CA ASN A 137 -6.79 -10.46 -2.10
C ASN A 137 -6.73 -8.94 -2.21
N GLN A 138 -6.32 -8.43 -3.38
CA GLN A 138 -6.30 -6.98 -3.64
C GLN A 138 -7.71 -6.38 -3.62
N ILE A 139 -8.67 -6.99 -4.32
CA ILE A 139 -10.06 -6.52 -4.36
C ILE A 139 -10.69 -6.60 -2.96
N SER A 140 -10.54 -7.74 -2.28
CA SER A 140 -11.06 -7.94 -0.93
C SER A 140 -10.51 -6.91 0.05
N LYS A 141 -9.20 -6.64 0.02
CA LYS A 141 -8.58 -5.60 0.84
C LYS A 141 -9.22 -4.24 0.57
N SER A 142 -9.34 -3.82 -0.68
CA SER A 142 -9.94 -2.53 -1.05
C SER A 142 -11.38 -2.39 -0.51
N TYR A 143 -12.16 -3.46 -0.53
CA TYR A 143 -13.54 -3.44 -0.02
C TYR A 143 -13.61 -3.52 1.52
N LYS A 144 -12.66 -4.20 2.18
CA LYS A 144 -12.51 -4.11 3.64
C LYS A 144 -12.15 -2.71 4.09
N ASP A 145 -11.21 -2.07 3.40
CA ASP A 145 -10.79 -0.69 3.69
C ASP A 145 -11.96 0.28 3.50
N LEU A 146 -12.78 0.10 2.46
CA LEU A 146 -13.99 0.89 2.24
C LEU A 146 -15.06 0.64 3.33
N GLY A 147 -15.24 -0.62 3.76
CA GLY A 147 -16.13 -0.96 4.87
C GLY A 147 -15.69 -0.29 6.18
N ALA A 148 -14.39 -0.37 6.51
CA ALA A 148 -13.81 0.29 7.67
C ALA A 148 -14.03 1.81 7.64
N LYS A 149 -13.83 2.45 6.47
CA LYS A 149 -14.12 3.87 6.29
C LYS A 149 -15.58 4.21 6.59
N PHE A 150 -16.54 3.43 6.07
CA PHE A 150 -17.96 3.65 6.35
C PHE A 150 -18.30 3.43 7.83
N ASN A 151 -17.64 2.47 8.49
CA ASN A 151 -17.76 2.27 9.94
C ASN A 151 -17.29 3.50 10.73
N GLU A 152 -16.15 4.11 10.35
CA GLU A 152 -15.68 5.36 10.99
C GLU A 152 -16.67 6.52 10.79
N GLU A 153 -17.20 6.67 9.58
CA GLU A 153 -18.22 7.67 9.28
C GLU A 153 -19.53 7.40 10.07
N GLN A 154 -19.90 6.14 10.25
CA GLN A 154 -21.04 5.71 11.06
C GLN A 154 -20.84 6.07 12.54
N GLU A 155 -19.64 5.82 13.11
CA GLU A 155 -19.31 6.20 14.49
C GLU A 155 -19.48 7.71 14.71
N ALA A 156 -19.13 8.55 13.73
CA ALA A 156 -19.36 9.99 13.78
C ALA A 156 -20.86 10.37 13.78
N GLU A 157 -21.72 9.60 13.10
CA GLU A 157 -23.17 9.85 13.16
C GLU A 157 -23.79 9.36 14.49
N THR A 158 -23.32 8.24 15.04
CA THR A 158 -23.70 7.78 16.41
C THR A 158 -23.44 8.86 17.43
N LEU A 159 -22.30 9.51 17.29
CA LEU A 159 -21.85 10.58 18.14
C LEU A 159 -22.81 11.78 18.13
N ARG A 160 -23.21 12.23 16.94
CA ARG A 160 -24.17 13.33 16.76
C ARG A 160 -25.55 12.96 17.30
N LEU A 161 -26.01 11.73 17.07
CA LEU A 161 -27.24 11.20 17.64
C LEU A 161 -27.19 11.19 19.18
N TYR A 162 -26.07 10.78 19.75
CA TYR A 162 -25.86 10.77 21.19
C TYR A 162 -25.93 12.18 21.77
N ALA A 163 -25.23 13.15 21.17
CA ALA A 163 -25.24 14.54 21.64
C ALA A 163 -26.63 15.18 21.58
N LEU A 164 -27.34 15.00 20.45
CA LEU A 164 -28.69 15.55 20.28
C LEU A 164 -29.65 15.01 21.35
N LYS A 165 -29.66 13.68 21.54
CA LYS A 165 -30.50 13.00 22.55
C LYS A 165 -30.18 13.45 23.97
N ASN A 166 -28.90 13.50 24.34
CA ASN A 166 -28.50 13.78 25.72
C ASN A 166 -28.51 15.28 26.06
N TYR A 167 -28.29 16.19 25.10
CA TYR A 167 -28.47 17.62 25.33
C TYR A 167 -29.94 17.96 25.58
N SER A 168 -30.85 17.34 24.82
CA SER A 168 -32.29 17.51 25.00
C SER A 168 -32.73 17.16 26.43
N ALA A 169 -32.15 16.09 27.01
CA ALA A 169 -32.43 15.64 28.37
C ALA A 169 -31.71 16.43 29.48
N SER A 170 -30.42 16.74 29.32
CA SER A 170 -29.56 17.23 30.41
C SER A 170 -29.19 18.71 30.33
N ARG A 171 -29.33 19.34 29.15
CA ARG A 171 -28.80 20.67 28.84
C ARG A 171 -27.30 20.82 29.11
N ASN A 172 -26.52 19.73 29.06
CA ASN A 172 -25.07 19.75 29.25
C ASN A 172 -24.40 20.67 28.19
N PRO A 173 -23.78 21.80 28.58
CA PRO A 173 -23.21 22.77 27.64
C PRO A 173 -22.23 22.15 26.65
N LYS A 174 -21.45 21.16 27.07
CA LYS A 174 -20.46 20.49 26.22
C LYS A 174 -21.08 19.67 25.08
N LEU A 175 -22.32 19.20 25.27
CA LEU A 175 -23.13 18.57 24.20
C LEU A 175 -23.90 19.60 23.37
N GLY A 176 -23.97 20.85 23.84
CA GLY A 176 -24.61 21.94 23.11
C GLY A 176 -23.78 22.42 21.93
N ASP A 177 -22.45 22.47 22.08
CA ASP A 177 -21.51 23.02 21.09
C ASP A 177 -21.24 22.10 19.88
N VAL A 178 -21.85 20.92 19.88
CA VAL A 178 -21.78 19.94 18.80
C VAL A 178 -22.30 20.50 17.49
N ILE A 179 -21.46 20.52 16.45
CA ILE A 179 -21.90 20.96 15.12
C ILE A 179 -22.55 19.81 14.34
N ILE A 180 -23.80 20.01 13.93
CA ILE A 180 -24.55 19.17 13.00
C ILE A 180 -24.96 20.04 11.82
N ASP A 181 -24.46 19.71 10.63
CA ASP A 181 -24.77 20.43 9.38
C ASP A 181 -24.61 21.96 9.52
N GLY A 182 -23.49 22.38 10.14
CA GLY A 182 -23.11 23.79 10.31
C GLY A 182 -23.76 24.54 11.48
N ARG A 183 -24.57 23.89 12.31
CA ARG A 183 -25.23 24.50 13.47
C ARG A 183 -24.95 23.74 14.75
N THR A 184 -24.94 24.41 15.90
CA THR A 184 -24.74 23.73 17.18
C THR A 184 -26.00 22.96 17.60
N VAL A 185 -25.87 21.88 18.37
CA VAL A 185 -27.00 21.14 18.96
C VAL A 185 -27.85 22.06 19.83
N LYS A 186 -27.20 22.99 20.55
CA LYS A 186 -27.89 24.03 21.32
C LYS A 186 -28.78 24.88 20.41
N ASP A 187 -28.28 25.33 19.27
CA ASP A 187 -29.07 26.12 18.32
C ASP A 187 -30.21 25.30 17.72
N ILE A 188 -29.96 24.03 17.38
CA ILE A 188 -30.97 23.11 16.83
C ILE A 188 -32.12 22.89 17.81
N ILE A 189 -31.82 22.65 19.08
CA ILE A 189 -32.83 22.38 20.11
C ILE A 189 -33.53 23.68 20.55
N ASN A 190 -32.84 24.82 20.53
CA ASN A 190 -33.41 26.11 20.90
C ASN A 190 -34.16 26.81 19.75
N ALA A 191 -34.03 26.34 18.51
CA ALA A 191 -34.78 26.82 17.36
C ALA A 191 -36.28 26.55 17.59
N ARG A 192 -37.01 27.56 18.09
CA ARG A 192 -38.46 27.53 18.26
C ARG A 192 -39.12 27.19 16.93
N THR A 193 -39.64 25.98 16.78
CA THR A 193 -40.49 25.64 15.65
C THR A 193 -41.87 26.26 15.84
N ARG A 194 -42.39 26.89 14.78
CA ARG A 194 -43.79 27.31 14.69
C ARG A 194 -44.70 26.09 15.00
N PRO A 195 -45.91 26.29 15.57
CA PRO A 195 -46.76 25.20 16.11
C PRO A 195 -47.14 24.06 15.14
N LEU A 196 -46.86 24.18 13.84
CA LEU A 196 -47.31 23.24 12.79
C LEU A 196 -46.17 22.47 12.10
N GLN A 197 -44.91 22.64 12.49
CA GLN A 197 -43.78 21.87 11.95
C GLN A 197 -43.24 20.89 12.99
N LEU A 198 -42.82 19.69 12.56
CA LEU A 198 -41.97 18.79 13.35
C LEU A 198 -40.89 19.62 14.04
N SER A 199 -40.65 19.38 15.34
CA SER A 199 -39.55 20.07 16.03
C SER A 199 -38.27 19.88 15.22
N GLU A 200 -37.48 20.94 15.11
CA GLU A 200 -36.25 20.93 14.32
C GLU A 200 -35.33 19.78 14.77
N GLU A 201 -35.35 19.47 16.06
CA GLU A 201 -34.75 18.28 16.68
C GLU A 201 -35.21 16.95 16.03
N LYS A 202 -36.51 16.72 15.85
CA LYS A 202 -37.02 15.50 15.21
C LYS A 202 -36.60 15.40 13.75
N ARG A 203 -36.61 16.52 13.03
CA ARG A 203 -36.15 16.59 11.64
C ARG A 203 -34.67 16.24 11.52
N VAL A 204 -33.82 16.87 12.35
CA VAL A 204 -32.37 16.60 12.38
C VAL A 204 -32.09 15.17 12.85
N THR A 205 -32.80 14.68 13.87
CA THR A 205 -32.69 13.28 14.33
C THR A 205 -32.96 12.31 13.18
N SER A 206 -34.05 12.50 12.43
CA SER A 206 -34.39 11.65 11.29
C SER A 206 -33.31 11.67 10.20
N GLN A 207 -32.74 12.85 9.90
CA GLN A 207 -31.63 12.98 8.96
C GLN A 207 -30.37 12.25 9.43
N LEU A 208 -30.01 12.36 10.71
CA LEU A 208 -28.88 11.65 11.30
C LEU A 208 -29.09 10.14 11.32
N ILE A 209 -30.29 9.65 11.67
CA ILE A 209 -30.62 8.22 11.60
C ILE A 209 -30.48 7.72 10.16
N THR A 210 -30.88 8.52 9.17
CA THR A 210 -30.74 8.16 7.75
C THR A 210 -29.26 8.10 7.35
N LYS A 211 -28.45 9.10 7.73
CA LYS A 211 -27.00 9.10 7.51
C LYS A 211 -26.34 7.89 8.18
N PHE A 212 -26.59 7.65 9.46
CA PHE A 212 -26.14 6.47 10.20
C PHE A 212 -26.51 5.18 9.46
N SER A 213 -27.79 5.01 9.09
CA SER A 213 -28.28 3.79 8.47
C SER A 213 -27.56 3.51 7.15
N ASN A 214 -27.38 4.54 6.33
CA ASN A 214 -26.66 4.40 5.08
C ASN A 214 -25.22 3.96 5.33
N LYS A 215 -24.52 4.55 6.31
CA LYS A 215 -23.12 4.20 6.60
C LYS A 215 -22.98 2.80 7.20
N GLU A 216 -23.86 2.42 8.11
CA GLU A 216 -23.91 1.08 8.71
C GLU A 216 -24.14 0.01 7.63
N TYR A 217 -25.15 0.22 6.78
CA TYR A 217 -25.45 -0.71 5.69
C TYR A 217 -24.33 -0.79 4.66
N GLU A 218 -23.76 0.34 4.24
CA GLU A 218 -22.62 0.36 3.32
C GLU A 218 -21.39 -0.33 3.92
N SER A 219 -21.11 -0.14 5.22
CA SER A 219 -20.04 -0.84 5.93
C SER A 219 -20.22 -2.36 5.83
N ALA A 220 -21.36 -2.87 6.30
CA ALA A 220 -21.69 -4.29 6.26
C ALA A 220 -21.63 -4.84 4.83
N LYS A 221 -22.22 -4.12 3.87
CA LYS A 221 -22.24 -4.52 2.45
C LYS A 221 -20.85 -4.68 1.87
N ASN A 222 -19.94 -3.73 2.11
CA ASN A 222 -18.58 -3.81 1.60
C ASN A 222 -17.77 -4.93 2.29
N ILE A 223 -17.99 -5.20 3.58
CA ILE A 223 -17.39 -6.35 4.28
C ILE A 223 -17.88 -7.68 3.69
N HIS A 224 -19.19 -7.82 3.45
CA HIS A 224 -19.77 -9.00 2.80
C HIS A 224 -19.21 -9.22 1.40
N TRP A 225 -19.13 -8.15 0.59
CA TRP A 225 -18.52 -8.21 -0.74
C TRP A 225 -17.05 -8.63 -0.68
N ALA A 226 -16.27 -8.07 0.25
CA ALA A 226 -14.88 -8.44 0.44
C ALA A 226 -14.71 -9.91 0.80
N ASN A 227 -15.58 -10.45 1.66
CA ASN A 227 -15.57 -11.85 2.06
C ASN A 227 -16.04 -12.77 0.93
N GLY A 228 -17.05 -12.37 0.14
CA GLY A 228 -17.51 -13.09 -1.03
C GLY A 228 -16.42 -13.21 -2.09
N VAL A 229 -15.73 -12.11 -2.39
CA VAL A 229 -14.58 -12.09 -3.31
C VAL A 229 -13.43 -12.93 -2.78
N TYR A 230 -13.05 -12.78 -1.51
CA TYR A 230 -11.99 -13.57 -0.90
C TYR A 230 -12.30 -15.08 -0.93
N GLY A 231 -13.58 -15.44 -0.77
CA GLY A 231 -14.05 -16.83 -0.82
C GLY A 231 -13.85 -17.51 -2.18
N LEU A 232 -13.81 -16.75 -3.28
CA LEU A 232 -13.68 -17.31 -4.64
C LEU A 232 -12.40 -18.14 -4.83
N GLN A 233 -11.31 -17.81 -4.13
CA GLN A 233 -10.06 -18.58 -4.23
C GLN A 233 -10.15 -19.98 -3.61
N PHE A 234 -11.20 -20.25 -2.82
CA PHE A 234 -11.47 -21.55 -2.21
C PHE A 234 -12.61 -22.30 -2.91
N ASP A 235 -13.28 -21.68 -3.88
CA ASP A 235 -14.32 -22.32 -4.67
C ASP A 235 -13.70 -23.19 -5.77
N ASN A 236 -13.62 -24.49 -5.49
CA ASN A 236 -13.08 -25.48 -6.42
C ASN A 236 -13.87 -25.54 -7.74
N ASN A 237 -15.18 -25.29 -7.74
CA ASN A 237 -16.00 -25.32 -8.95
C ASN A 237 -15.69 -24.10 -9.83
N PHE A 238 -15.55 -22.94 -9.19
CA PHE A 238 -15.15 -21.69 -9.84
C PHE A 238 -13.78 -21.82 -10.53
N ILE A 239 -12.77 -22.32 -9.82
CA ILE A 239 -11.42 -22.53 -10.37
C ILE A 239 -11.45 -23.58 -11.48
N SER A 240 -12.18 -24.69 -11.26
CA SER A 240 -12.27 -25.78 -12.23
C SER A 240 -12.87 -25.32 -13.56
N GLY A 241 -13.82 -24.38 -13.55
CA GLY A 241 -14.37 -23.78 -14.77
C GLY A 241 -13.30 -23.12 -15.64
N TYR A 242 -12.39 -22.35 -15.04
CA TYR A 242 -11.29 -21.72 -15.78
C TYR A 242 -10.25 -22.74 -16.25
N VAL A 243 -9.95 -23.75 -15.43
CA VAL A 243 -9.07 -24.85 -15.83
C VAL A 243 -9.64 -25.56 -17.07
N GLN A 244 -10.94 -25.84 -17.12
CA GLN A 244 -11.57 -26.43 -18.30
C GLN A 244 -11.50 -25.53 -19.53
N ASN A 245 -11.63 -24.21 -19.38
CA ASN A 245 -11.46 -23.28 -20.49
C ASN A 245 -10.02 -23.33 -21.04
N HIS A 246 -9.00 -23.38 -20.16
CA HIS A 246 -7.60 -23.54 -20.58
C HIS A 246 -7.36 -24.86 -21.31
N ILE A 247 -7.90 -25.97 -20.79
CA ILE A 247 -7.81 -27.30 -21.41
C ILE A 247 -8.50 -27.32 -22.78
N SER A 248 -9.68 -26.70 -22.90
CA SER A 248 -10.43 -26.60 -24.15
C SER A 248 -9.62 -25.86 -25.23
N ILE A 249 -9.03 -24.71 -24.86
CA ILE A 249 -8.15 -23.97 -25.75
C ILE A 249 -6.93 -24.81 -26.15
N TYR A 250 -6.26 -25.44 -25.18
CA TYR A 250 -5.11 -26.31 -25.46
C TYR A 250 -5.47 -27.42 -26.45
N ASN A 251 -6.60 -28.11 -26.23
CA ASN A 251 -7.04 -29.21 -27.09
C ASN A 251 -7.39 -28.77 -28.51
N GLY A 252 -7.87 -27.54 -28.68
CA GLY A 252 -8.14 -26.94 -30.00
C GLY A 252 -6.91 -26.44 -30.77
N LYS A 253 -5.69 -26.52 -30.20
CA LYS A 253 -4.45 -26.08 -30.85
C LYS A 253 -3.78 -27.18 -31.69
N SER A 254 -2.98 -26.77 -32.68
CA SER A 254 -2.08 -27.66 -33.41
C SER A 254 -1.03 -28.28 -32.46
N GLN A 255 -0.41 -29.39 -32.84
CA GLN A 255 0.62 -30.04 -31.99
C GLN A 255 1.80 -29.10 -31.65
N PHE A 256 2.23 -28.28 -32.60
CA PHE A 256 3.28 -27.29 -32.37
C PHE A 256 2.83 -26.20 -31.38
N ASP A 257 1.62 -25.67 -31.58
CA ASP A 257 1.06 -24.63 -30.70
C ASP A 257 0.77 -25.14 -29.29
N LYS A 258 0.39 -26.43 -29.14
CA LYS A 258 0.25 -27.10 -27.85
C LYS A 258 1.56 -27.08 -27.07
N VAL A 259 2.67 -27.43 -27.73
CA VAL A 259 4.00 -27.42 -27.11
C VAL A 259 4.38 -26.02 -26.63
N ILE A 260 4.18 -25.00 -27.46
CA ILE A 260 4.48 -23.61 -27.08
C ILE A 260 3.58 -23.15 -25.92
N LEU A 261 2.28 -23.42 -26.01
CA LEU A 261 1.32 -23.01 -24.98
C LEU A 261 1.60 -23.69 -23.63
N MET A 262 1.95 -24.98 -23.63
CA MET A 262 2.31 -25.70 -22.40
C MET A 262 3.61 -25.17 -21.79
N ALA A 263 4.61 -24.87 -22.61
CA ALA A 263 5.83 -24.21 -22.16
C ALA A 263 5.55 -22.82 -21.57
N ALA A 264 4.60 -22.05 -22.14
CA ALA A 264 4.17 -20.77 -21.59
C ALA A 264 3.48 -20.93 -20.22
N TYR A 265 2.59 -21.91 -20.06
CA TYR A 265 1.97 -22.21 -18.76
C TYR A 265 3.00 -22.57 -17.69
N LEU A 266 3.97 -23.44 -18.01
CA LEU A 266 5.04 -23.84 -17.10
C LEU A 266 5.90 -22.64 -16.67
N ASN A 267 6.36 -21.85 -17.64
CA ASN A 267 7.18 -20.67 -17.36
C ASN A 267 6.44 -19.64 -16.50
N THR A 268 5.18 -19.35 -16.81
CA THR A 268 4.39 -18.40 -16.01
C THR A 268 4.13 -18.91 -14.59
N TYR A 269 4.01 -20.22 -14.41
CA TYR A 269 3.85 -20.81 -13.08
C TYR A 269 5.13 -20.69 -12.23
N VAL A 270 6.30 -20.97 -12.82
CA VAL A 270 7.60 -20.97 -12.14
C VAL A 270 8.09 -19.55 -11.85
N TYR A 271 8.09 -18.68 -12.86
CA TYR A 271 8.85 -17.41 -12.79
C TYR A 271 8.05 -16.21 -12.28
N ASN A 272 6.73 -16.32 -12.07
CA ASN A 272 5.86 -15.23 -11.58
C ASN A 272 5.93 -13.89 -12.35
N GLY A 273 6.69 -13.82 -13.45
CA GLY A 273 6.95 -12.60 -14.20
C GLY A 273 6.28 -12.60 -15.57
N PRO A 274 6.06 -11.41 -16.17
CA PRO A 274 5.59 -11.29 -17.53
C PRO A 274 6.68 -11.79 -18.48
N VAL A 275 6.53 -13.00 -18.98
CA VAL A 275 7.37 -13.48 -20.08
C VAL A 275 6.81 -12.91 -21.38
N ILE A 276 7.65 -12.15 -22.10
CA ILE A 276 7.28 -11.57 -23.38
C ILE A 276 7.28 -12.70 -24.41
N TYR A 277 6.11 -13.28 -24.64
CA TYR A 277 5.88 -14.16 -25.78
C TYR A 277 5.44 -13.35 -27.00
N PRO A 278 5.72 -13.81 -28.23
CA PRO A 278 5.08 -13.27 -29.42
C PRO A 278 3.55 -13.23 -29.23
N ASN A 279 2.88 -12.19 -29.71
CA ASN A 279 1.45 -11.94 -29.47
C ASN A 279 0.53 -13.15 -29.78
N SER A 280 0.94 -14.06 -30.67
CA SER A 280 0.22 -15.30 -30.99
C SER A 280 0.16 -16.33 -29.85
N PHE A 281 0.92 -16.15 -28.77
CA PHE A 281 1.03 -17.09 -27.65
C PHE A 281 0.71 -16.46 -26.29
N GLN A 282 -0.01 -15.35 -26.28
CA GLN A 282 -0.55 -14.81 -25.04
C GLN A 282 -1.51 -15.82 -24.42
N ILE A 283 -1.25 -16.18 -23.15
CA ILE A 283 -2.16 -17.02 -22.38
C ILE A 283 -3.43 -16.20 -22.14
N PRO A 284 -4.61 -16.67 -22.60
CA PRO A 284 -5.84 -15.93 -22.43
C PRO A 284 -6.19 -15.78 -20.96
N SER A 285 -6.59 -14.56 -20.56
CA SER A 285 -7.23 -14.34 -19.25
C SER A 285 -8.73 -14.56 -19.39
N PHE A 286 -9.32 -15.34 -18.49
CA PHE A 286 -10.76 -15.60 -18.47
C PHE A 286 -11.52 -14.80 -17.42
N TYR A 287 -10.81 -13.94 -16.69
CA TYR A 287 -11.40 -13.04 -15.72
C TYR A 287 -10.72 -11.67 -15.77
N SER A 288 -11.51 -10.68 -15.40
CA SER A 288 -11.08 -9.33 -15.05
C SER A 288 -11.36 -9.08 -13.56
N PRO A 289 -10.69 -8.10 -12.93
CA PRO A 289 -11.04 -7.66 -11.58
C PRO A 289 -12.53 -7.38 -11.39
N THR A 290 -13.18 -6.76 -12.39
CA THR A 290 -14.64 -6.51 -12.39
C THR A 290 -15.45 -7.81 -12.35
N SER A 291 -15.11 -8.79 -13.20
CA SER A 291 -15.84 -10.07 -13.21
C SER A 291 -15.67 -10.87 -11.92
N LEU A 292 -14.50 -10.78 -11.26
CA LEU A 292 -14.26 -11.40 -9.96
C LEU A 292 -15.10 -10.73 -8.88
N LEU A 293 -15.16 -9.39 -8.91
CA LEU A 293 -15.99 -8.62 -7.99
C LEU A 293 -17.47 -8.98 -8.14
N ASP A 294 -18.00 -9.02 -9.36
CA ASP A 294 -19.42 -9.32 -9.61
C ASP A 294 -19.80 -10.72 -9.13
N LYS A 295 -18.92 -11.70 -9.37
CA LYS A 295 -19.09 -13.05 -8.84
C LYS A 295 -19.02 -13.09 -7.31
N GLY A 296 -18.06 -12.39 -6.71
CA GLY A 296 -17.95 -12.30 -5.25
C GLY A 296 -19.18 -11.66 -4.61
N LYS A 297 -19.74 -10.62 -5.24
CA LYS A 297 -21.00 -9.99 -4.84
C LYS A 297 -22.15 -10.98 -4.88
N ALA A 298 -22.30 -11.74 -5.97
CA ALA A 298 -23.35 -12.74 -6.11
C ALA A 298 -23.27 -13.85 -5.03
N VAL A 299 -22.05 -14.27 -4.65
CA VAL A 299 -21.83 -15.24 -3.56
C VAL A 299 -22.18 -14.65 -2.18
N SER A 300 -21.94 -13.35 -1.98
CA SER A 300 -22.18 -12.67 -0.70
C SER A 300 -23.63 -12.21 -0.47
N ALA A 301 -24.38 -11.92 -1.54
CA ALA A 301 -25.73 -11.34 -1.46
C ALA A 301 -26.72 -12.07 -0.54
N PRO A 302 -26.75 -13.42 -0.44
CA PRO A 302 -27.72 -14.11 0.42
C PRO A 302 -27.33 -14.18 1.91
N ARG A 303 -26.27 -13.48 2.34
CA ARG A 303 -25.68 -13.65 3.70
C ARG A 303 -25.88 -12.49 4.66
N PHE A 304 -26.62 -11.44 4.27
CA PHE A 304 -26.91 -10.35 5.18
C PHE A 304 -27.78 -10.82 6.34
N LYS A 305 -27.39 -10.47 7.55
CA LYS A 305 -28.19 -10.71 8.75
C LYS A 305 -29.32 -9.68 8.81
N ILE A 306 -30.40 -10.01 9.51
CA ILE A 306 -31.53 -9.08 9.65
C ILE A 306 -31.11 -7.78 10.34
N GLU A 307 -30.17 -7.86 11.28
CA GLU A 307 -29.56 -6.73 11.98
C GLU A 307 -28.84 -5.76 11.03
N GLU A 308 -28.31 -6.24 9.90
CA GLU A 308 -27.68 -5.40 8.88
C GLU A 308 -28.73 -4.86 7.89
N LEU A 309 -29.72 -5.70 7.56
CA LEU A 309 -30.77 -5.36 6.60
C LEU A 309 -31.72 -4.27 7.10
N VAL A 310 -31.96 -4.13 8.41
CA VAL A 310 -32.78 -3.02 8.95
C VAL A 310 -32.21 -1.63 8.64
N PHE A 311 -30.95 -1.54 8.24
CA PHE A 311 -30.31 -0.31 7.79
C PHE A 311 -30.31 -0.13 6.26
N SER A 312 -30.63 -1.18 5.50
CA SER A 312 -30.78 -1.08 4.04
C SER A 312 -31.92 -0.13 3.66
N PRO A 313 -31.73 0.71 2.62
CA PRO A 313 -32.79 1.58 2.12
C PRO A 313 -34.09 0.80 1.84
N ASN A 314 -35.20 1.30 2.37
CA ASN A 314 -36.55 0.75 2.20
C ASN A 314 -36.76 -0.70 2.68
N TYR A 315 -35.80 -1.36 3.34
CA TYR A 315 -35.96 -2.77 3.72
C TYR A 315 -37.17 -3.02 4.63
N ILE A 316 -37.34 -2.18 5.65
CA ILE A 316 -38.47 -2.27 6.58
C ILE A 316 -39.80 -2.09 5.84
N GLU A 317 -39.90 -1.09 4.98
CA GLU A 317 -41.13 -0.79 4.23
C GLU A 317 -41.42 -1.85 3.15
N ASN A 318 -40.40 -2.36 2.46
CA ASN A 318 -40.54 -3.45 1.50
C ASN A 318 -40.96 -4.75 2.20
N THR A 319 -40.39 -5.06 3.37
CA THR A 319 -40.77 -6.24 4.16
C THR A 319 -42.21 -6.12 4.65
N PHE A 320 -42.60 -4.95 5.13
CA PHE A 320 -43.98 -4.66 5.53
C PHE A 320 -44.95 -4.78 4.36
N GLY A 321 -44.63 -4.20 3.20
CA GLY A 321 -45.44 -4.30 1.99
C GLY A 321 -45.57 -5.75 1.48
N ALA A 322 -44.49 -6.52 1.51
CA ALA A 322 -44.51 -7.94 1.16
C ALA A 322 -45.42 -8.76 2.11
N CYS A 323 -45.37 -8.46 3.41
CA CYS A 323 -46.27 -9.07 4.40
C CYS A 323 -47.75 -8.70 4.11
N MET A 324 -48.04 -7.43 3.85
CA MET A 324 -49.40 -6.97 3.53
C MET A 324 -49.97 -7.64 2.27
N ASN A 325 -49.11 -8.01 1.32
CA ASN A 325 -49.49 -8.69 0.09
C ASN A 325 -49.52 -10.23 0.22
N GLY A 326 -49.33 -10.79 1.43
CA GLY A 326 -49.37 -12.23 1.68
C GLY A 326 -48.14 -13.01 1.19
N PHE A 327 -47.05 -12.33 0.82
CA PHE A 327 -45.81 -12.98 0.39
C PHE A 327 -44.92 -13.43 1.57
N SER A 328 -45.22 -13.00 2.79
CA SER A 328 -44.50 -13.40 4.00
C SER A 328 -45.43 -14.17 4.96
N PRO A 329 -45.02 -15.35 5.46
CA PRO A 329 -45.83 -16.12 6.39
C PRO A 329 -45.86 -15.43 7.77
N GLY A 330 -46.92 -14.68 8.07
CA GLY A 330 -47.12 -14.10 9.39
C GLY A 330 -48.44 -13.31 9.49
N PRO A 331 -49.32 -13.60 10.47
CA PRO A 331 -50.63 -12.94 10.57
C PRO A 331 -50.58 -11.49 11.09
N ASN A 332 -49.41 -10.98 11.52
CA ASN A 332 -49.28 -9.65 12.13
C ASN A 332 -48.17 -8.79 11.48
N CYS A 333 -48.46 -8.22 10.31
CA CYS A 333 -47.51 -7.36 9.59
C CYS A 333 -47.12 -6.09 10.37
N ALA A 334 -48.04 -5.51 11.13
CA ALA A 334 -47.76 -4.33 11.96
C ALA A 334 -46.75 -4.66 13.06
N GLY A 335 -46.92 -5.80 13.73
CA GLY A 335 -45.97 -6.32 14.73
C GLY A 335 -44.59 -6.59 14.12
N GLN A 336 -44.52 -7.15 12.91
CA GLN A 336 -43.26 -7.37 12.21
C GLN A 336 -42.55 -6.04 11.88
N ARG A 337 -43.28 -5.04 11.37
CA ARG A 337 -42.72 -3.70 11.09
C ARG A 337 -42.16 -3.06 12.36
N GLN A 338 -42.92 -3.11 13.46
CA GLN A 338 -42.52 -2.56 14.74
C GLN A 338 -41.26 -3.26 15.29
N TYR A 339 -41.20 -4.59 15.21
CA TYR A 339 -40.01 -5.36 15.60
C TYR A 339 -38.73 -4.93 14.84
N LEU A 340 -38.83 -4.68 13.53
CA LEU A 340 -37.68 -4.22 12.74
C LEU A 340 -37.24 -2.79 13.11
N ILE A 341 -38.19 -1.91 13.45
CA ILE A 341 -37.90 -0.56 13.94
C ILE A 341 -37.21 -0.65 15.31
N GLU A 342 -37.72 -1.46 16.22
CA GLU A 342 -37.13 -1.66 17.55
C GLU A 342 -35.73 -2.27 17.46
N MET A 343 -35.51 -3.22 16.54
CA MET A 343 -34.19 -3.78 16.28
C MET A 343 -33.20 -2.70 15.81
N LYS A 344 -33.62 -1.85 14.88
CA LYS A 344 -32.82 -0.72 14.38
C LYS A 344 -32.44 0.24 15.52
N ASP A 345 -33.40 0.62 16.35
CA ASP A 345 -33.19 1.53 17.47
C ASP A 345 -32.31 0.92 18.57
N ARG A 346 -32.47 -0.39 18.83
CA ARG A 346 -31.61 -1.15 19.75
C ARG A 346 -30.16 -1.11 19.29
N ILE A 347 -29.89 -1.42 18.02
CA ILE A 347 -28.53 -1.43 17.47
C ILE A 347 -27.91 -0.04 17.55
N ILE A 348 -28.64 1.02 17.16
CA ILE A 348 -28.16 2.41 17.32
C ILE A 348 -27.77 2.69 18.78
N SER A 349 -28.59 2.25 19.73
CA SER A 349 -28.33 2.41 21.16
C SER A 349 -27.12 1.59 21.65
N GLU A 350 -26.91 0.40 21.10
CA GLU A 350 -25.73 -0.43 21.36
C GLU A 350 -24.45 0.24 20.86
N HIS A 351 -24.46 0.85 19.66
CA HIS A 351 -23.32 1.64 19.18
C HIS A 351 -23.03 2.83 20.10
N GLN A 352 -24.06 3.54 20.55
CA GLN A 352 -23.90 4.63 21.52
C GLN A 352 -23.25 4.13 22.81
N ASN A 353 -23.75 3.04 23.39
CA ASN A 353 -23.20 2.46 24.62
C ASN A 353 -21.77 1.91 24.45
N SER A 354 -21.47 1.36 23.28
CA SER A 354 -20.14 0.84 22.93
C SER A 354 -19.09 1.96 22.91
N LEU A 355 -19.44 3.12 22.33
CA LEU A 355 -18.56 4.30 22.35
C LEU A 355 -18.23 4.75 23.78
N LEU A 356 -19.21 4.72 24.68
CA LEU A 356 -19.00 5.10 26.10
C LEU A 356 -18.03 4.16 26.80
N LYS A 357 -18.28 2.85 26.69
CA LYS A 357 -17.42 1.82 27.29
C LYS A 357 -16.01 1.86 26.72
N PHE A 358 -15.87 2.26 25.46
CA PHE A 358 -14.58 2.34 24.81
C PHE A 358 -13.69 3.44 25.40
N GLY A 359 -14.23 4.63 25.71
CA GLY A 359 -13.45 5.69 26.38
C GLY A 359 -12.87 5.23 27.72
N GLU A 360 -13.69 4.55 28.52
CA GLU A 360 -13.24 3.96 29.79
C GLU A 360 -12.18 2.87 29.60
N ALA A 361 -12.42 1.93 28.67
CA ALA A 361 -11.49 0.86 28.35
C ALA A 361 -10.15 1.42 27.85
N LEU A 362 -10.18 2.46 27.01
CA LEU A 362 -8.99 3.14 26.50
C LEU A 362 -8.22 3.83 27.63
N GLY A 363 -8.91 4.54 28.52
CA GLY A 363 -8.30 5.16 29.70
C GLY A 363 -7.60 4.12 30.59
N ASN A 364 -8.29 3.02 30.91
CA ASN A 364 -7.74 1.93 31.71
C ASN A 364 -6.53 1.27 31.03
N LYS A 365 -6.61 1.03 29.71
CA LYS A 365 -5.53 0.41 28.92
C LYS A 365 -4.28 1.28 28.87
N LEU A 366 -4.45 2.59 28.67
CA LEU A 366 -3.32 3.50 28.44
C LEU A 366 -2.69 4.03 29.72
N PHE A 367 -3.48 4.20 30.78
CA PHE A 367 -3.07 4.95 31.96
C PHE A 367 -3.32 4.21 33.30
N GLY A 368 -3.89 2.99 33.25
CA GLY A 368 -4.28 2.24 34.46
C GLY A 368 -5.40 2.93 35.25
N SER A 369 -5.83 2.36 36.37
CA SER A 369 -7.00 2.85 37.13
C SER A 369 -6.90 4.29 37.67
N GLN A 370 -5.69 4.86 37.70
CA GLN A 370 -5.41 6.20 38.23
C GLN A 370 -5.81 7.35 37.28
N TRP A 371 -6.17 7.04 36.02
CA TRP A 371 -6.45 8.06 35.00
C TRP A 371 -7.62 8.98 35.36
N ARG A 372 -8.62 8.46 36.09
CA ARG A 372 -9.78 9.23 36.58
C ARG A 372 -9.40 10.35 37.55
N ASN A 373 -8.23 10.26 38.19
CA ASN A 373 -7.70 11.25 39.13
C ASN A 373 -6.75 12.26 38.46
N THR A 374 -6.43 12.08 37.18
CA THR A 374 -5.46 12.92 36.46
C THR A 374 -6.20 13.95 35.62
N ASN A 375 -6.16 15.23 35.99
CA ASN A 375 -6.93 16.30 35.32
C ASN A 375 -6.71 16.37 33.80
N SER A 376 -5.51 16.05 33.29
CA SER A 376 -5.21 16.04 31.85
C SER A 376 -5.82 14.86 31.08
N ILE A 377 -6.40 13.87 31.77
CA ILE A 377 -6.97 12.66 31.16
C ILE A 377 -8.40 12.39 31.64
N LYS A 378 -8.82 12.99 32.77
CA LYS A 378 -10.17 12.88 33.35
C LYS A 378 -11.27 13.22 32.33
N TRP A 379 -10.97 14.07 31.36
CA TRP A 379 -11.88 14.39 30.25
C TRP A 379 -12.35 13.15 29.47
N LEU A 380 -11.62 12.03 29.49
CA LEU A 380 -12.07 10.76 28.88
C LEU A 380 -13.38 10.25 29.52
N ASP A 381 -13.67 10.62 30.77
CA ASP A 381 -14.93 10.33 31.47
C ASP A 381 -16.00 11.40 31.19
N GLU A 382 -15.58 12.56 30.67
CA GLU A 382 -16.44 13.71 30.39
C GLU A 382 -16.85 13.71 28.91
N LEU A 383 -18.03 13.17 28.64
CA LEU A 383 -18.51 12.95 27.27
C LEU A 383 -18.88 14.26 26.57
N ASN A 384 -17.97 14.75 25.73
CA ASN A 384 -18.26 15.73 24.70
C ASN A 384 -17.72 15.23 23.35
N LEU A 385 -18.11 15.84 22.21
CA LEU A 385 -17.67 15.30 20.92
C LEU A 385 -16.21 15.45 20.64
N THR A 386 -15.59 16.54 21.07
CA THR A 386 -14.17 16.75 20.82
C THR A 386 -13.39 15.62 21.48
N ASN A 387 -13.81 15.24 22.69
CA ASN A 387 -13.28 14.12 23.46
C ASN A 387 -13.51 12.79 22.73
N LEU A 388 -14.73 12.54 22.24
CA LEU A 388 -15.06 11.29 21.58
C LEU A 388 -14.46 11.14 20.17
N ASP A 389 -14.36 12.20 19.39
CA ASP A 389 -13.62 12.23 18.11
C ASP A 389 -12.14 11.91 18.35
N MET A 390 -11.55 12.50 19.38
CA MET A 390 -10.19 12.18 19.81
C MET A 390 -10.04 10.71 20.22
N VAL A 391 -10.99 10.18 21.02
CA VAL A 391 -11.03 8.76 21.42
C VAL A 391 -11.13 7.84 20.20
N ASN A 392 -12.00 8.14 19.23
CA ASN A 392 -12.15 7.35 18.01
C ASN A 392 -10.91 7.41 17.13
N LYS A 393 -10.30 8.59 16.94
CA LYS A 393 -9.02 8.72 16.22
C LYS A 393 -7.92 7.91 16.91
N THR A 394 -7.88 7.94 18.24
CA THR A 394 -6.94 7.11 19.03
C THR A 394 -7.21 5.62 18.83
N LYS A 395 -8.48 5.20 18.80
CA LYS A 395 -8.89 3.82 18.52
C LYS A 395 -8.43 3.34 17.15
N SER A 396 -8.75 4.10 16.10
CA SER A 396 -8.35 3.79 14.73
C SER A 396 -6.83 3.71 14.62
N TYR A 397 -6.12 4.65 15.26
CA TYR A 397 -4.67 4.65 15.34
C TYR A 397 -4.11 3.37 15.99
N LEU A 398 -4.59 3.02 17.19
CA LEU A 398 -4.12 1.83 17.91
C LEU A 398 -4.45 0.53 17.18
N THR A 399 -5.63 0.46 16.56
CA THR A 399 -6.06 -0.69 15.75
C THR A 399 -5.15 -0.86 14.53
N LYS A 400 -4.86 0.24 13.82
CA LYS A 400 -3.95 0.27 12.66
C LYS A 400 -2.56 -0.30 13.01
N TYR A 401 -2.09 -0.06 14.23
CA TYR A 401 -0.77 -0.51 14.70
C TYR A 401 -0.81 -1.73 15.61
N ASN A 402 -1.95 -2.42 15.70
CA ASN A 402 -2.12 -3.61 16.53
C ASN A 402 -1.55 -3.42 17.95
N ASP A 403 -1.82 -2.26 18.55
CA ASP A 403 -1.37 -1.89 19.90
C ASP A 403 0.15 -2.00 20.13
N ALA A 404 0.96 -1.72 19.10
CA ALA A 404 2.41 -1.70 19.24
C ALA A 404 2.85 -0.74 20.38
N PRO A 405 3.89 -1.07 21.18
CA PRO A 405 4.27 -0.28 22.35
C PRO A 405 4.54 1.22 22.08
N ASP A 406 5.12 1.53 20.93
CA ASP A 406 5.37 2.88 20.45
C ASP A 406 4.09 3.63 20.06
N ALA A 407 3.12 2.92 19.47
CA ALA A 407 1.79 3.45 19.18
C ALA A 407 1.02 3.76 20.48
N LEU A 408 1.13 2.91 21.51
CA LEU A 408 0.56 3.17 22.84
C LEU A 408 1.16 4.42 23.49
N ASN A 409 2.49 4.58 23.41
CA ASN A 409 3.18 5.75 23.92
C ASN A 409 2.75 7.05 23.21
N PHE A 410 2.63 7.03 21.87
CA PHE A 410 2.10 8.17 21.12
C PHE A 410 0.65 8.48 21.52
N ALA A 411 -0.22 7.46 21.59
CA ALA A 411 -1.61 7.62 22.01
C ALA A 411 -1.72 8.23 23.41
N ARG A 412 -0.88 7.82 24.37
CA ARG A 412 -0.83 8.44 25.71
C ARG A 412 -0.51 9.92 25.62
N GLU A 413 0.54 10.29 24.90
CA GLU A 413 0.96 11.69 24.80
C GLU A 413 -0.03 12.54 24.01
N ALA A 414 -0.65 11.96 22.99
CA ALA A 414 -1.71 12.58 22.20
C ALA A 414 -2.94 12.91 23.08
N LEU A 415 -3.44 11.94 23.84
CA LEU A 415 -4.58 12.12 24.74
C LEU A 415 -4.29 13.13 25.87
N ARG A 416 -3.10 13.06 26.46
CA ARG A 416 -2.66 14.01 27.49
C ARG A 416 -2.60 15.43 26.93
N THR A 417 -1.94 15.59 25.79
CA THR A 417 -1.78 16.90 25.14
C THR A 417 -3.14 17.47 24.74
N PHE A 418 -4.03 16.63 24.21
CA PHE A 418 -5.39 17.06 23.86
C PHE A 418 -6.18 17.52 25.10
N GLY A 419 -6.11 16.76 26.21
CA GLY A 419 -6.76 17.16 27.47
C GLY A 419 -6.25 18.45 28.07
N GLU A 420 -4.99 18.80 27.79
CA GLU A 420 -4.36 20.06 28.18
C GLU A 420 -4.71 21.22 27.22
N GLY A 421 -5.55 20.97 26.20
CA GLY A 421 -5.99 21.93 25.19
C GLY A 421 -5.08 22.05 23.96
N GLY A 422 -4.23 21.04 23.73
CA GLY A 422 -3.41 20.89 22.53
C GLY A 422 -4.19 20.33 21.33
N LYS A 423 -3.46 20.03 20.26
CA LYS A 423 -3.98 19.46 19.00
C LYS A 423 -3.12 18.27 18.60
N VAL A 424 -3.76 17.25 18.01
CA VAL A 424 -3.08 16.05 17.52
C VAL A 424 -3.45 15.85 16.06
N ASP A 425 -2.43 15.67 15.23
CA ASP A 425 -2.54 15.27 13.84
C ASP A 425 -2.15 13.78 13.77
N TYR A 426 -3.15 12.89 13.74
CA TYR A 426 -2.92 11.44 13.68
C TYR A 426 -2.42 10.95 12.32
N ASP A 427 -2.71 11.70 11.25
CA ASP A 427 -2.29 11.32 9.90
C ASP A 427 -0.78 11.53 9.75
N ASN A 428 -0.29 12.67 10.23
CA ASN A 428 1.14 12.98 10.26
C ASN A 428 1.83 12.53 11.56
N GLU A 429 1.09 12.01 12.54
CA GLU A 429 1.59 11.58 13.84
C GLU A 429 2.35 12.72 14.58
N ILE A 430 1.80 13.93 14.51
CA ILE A 430 2.36 15.16 15.10
C ILE A 430 1.48 15.62 16.26
N ILE A 431 2.13 15.95 17.39
CA ILE A 431 1.49 16.52 18.57
C ILE A 431 1.84 18.01 18.66
N LYS A 432 0.84 18.87 18.81
CA LYS A 432 0.99 20.30 19.05
C LYS A 432 0.49 20.64 20.44
N ASP A 433 1.39 21.00 21.33
CA ASP A 433 1.06 21.45 22.68
C ASP A 433 0.24 22.75 22.65
N LYS A 434 -0.61 22.98 23.66
CA LYS A 434 -1.43 24.20 23.74
C LYS A 434 -0.59 25.49 23.64
N SER A 435 0.60 25.49 24.22
CA SER A 435 1.52 26.63 24.20
C SER A 435 2.07 26.96 22.81
N PHE A 436 2.02 26.01 21.87
CA PHE A 436 2.48 26.17 20.50
C PHE A 436 1.36 26.62 19.55
N ILE A 437 0.11 26.22 19.81
CA ILE A 437 -1.02 26.50 18.93
C ILE A 437 -1.27 28.01 18.83
N GLY A 438 -1.50 28.48 17.60
CA GLY A 438 -1.79 29.89 17.32
C GLY A 438 -0.57 30.80 17.33
N THR A 439 0.64 30.26 17.58
CA THR A 439 1.88 31.00 17.39
C THR A 439 2.20 31.16 15.89
N LYS A 440 3.07 32.11 15.55
CA LYS A 440 3.58 32.25 14.17
C LYS A 440 4.28 30.96 13.70
N ALA A 441 4.98 30.26 14.59
CA ALA A 441 5.62 28.98 14.32
C ALA A 441 4.61 27.86 13.97
N ASP A 442 3.44 27.83 14.60
CA ASP A 442 2.35 26.89 14.25
C ASP A 442 1.82 27.12 12.83
N CYS A 443 1.67 28.38 12.44
CA CYS A 443 1.28 28.75 11.07
C CYS A 443 2.35 28.31 10.06
N VAL A 444 3.63 28.59 10.34
CA VAL A 444 4.74 28.21 9.45
C VAL A 444 4.89 26.69 9.34
N LEU A 445 4.76 25.94 10.45
CA LEU A 445 4.74 24.47 10.43
C LEU A 445 3.62 23.95 9.53
N SER A 446 2.41 24.51 9.66
CA SER A 446 1.26 24.10 8.85
C SER A 446 1.48 24.39 7.36
N SER A 447 2.15 25.51 7.04
CA SER A 447 2.53 25.88 5.66
C SER A 447 3.63 24.97 5.10
N LEU A 448 4.62 24.58 5.91
CA LEU A 448 5.64 23.63 5.50
C LEU A 448 5.07 22.22 5.25
N LEU A 449 4.06 21.80 6.02
CA LEU A 449 3.35 20.53 5.82
C LEU A 449 2.55 20.51 4.51
N SER A 450 1.83 21.61 4.20
CA SER A 450 0.92 21.69 3.05
C SER A 450 1.58 22.05 1.71
N SER A 451 2.70 22.77 1.73
CA SER A 451 3.36 23.32 0.52
C SER A 451 4.03 22.29 -0.40
N GLY A 452 3.98 20.99 -0.10
CA GLY A 452 4.69 19.98 -0.88
C GLY A 452 6.22 20.13 -0.80
N ASN A 453 6.73 20.83 0.23
CA ASN A 453 8.15 21.06 0.45
C ASN A 453 8.86 19.73 0.74
N LYS A 454 9.32 19.06 -0.32
CA LYS A 454 9.99 17.75 -0.23
C LYS A 454 11.16 17.73 0.76
N THR A 455 11.85 18.85 1.01
CA THR A 455 12.97 18.86 1.96
C THR A 455 12.48 18.74 3.39
N PHE A 456 11.56 19.62 3.82
CA PHE A 456 10.99 19.53 5.16
C PHE A 456 10.22 18.22 5.32
N GLN A 457 9.36 17.89 4.34
CA GLN A 457 8.68 16.59 4.27
C GLN A 457 9.67 15.45 4.37
N ASN A 458 10.83 15.49 3.72
CA ASN A 458 11.79 14.39 3.81
C ASN A 458 12.32 14.17 5.22
N THR A 459 12.52 15.25 5.99
CA THR A 459 12.96 15.22 7.38
C THR A 459 11.85 14.74 8.30
N ILE A 460 10.64 15.29 8.18
CA ILE A 460 9.51 14.89 9.05
C ILE A 460 8.90 13.54 8.64
N ASN A 461 8.99 13.13 7.38
CA ASN A 461 8.42 11.86 6.88
C ASN A 461 9.04 10.66 7.56
N ALA A 462 10.24 10.81 8.13
CA ALA A 462 10.81 9.77 8.97
C ALA A 462 9.95 9.50 10.21
N PHE A 463 9.20 10.48 10.71
CA PHE A 463 8.34 10.42 11.90
C PHE A 463 6.86 10.19 11.60
N THR A 464 6.44 10.30 10.34
CA THR A 464 5.04 10.18 9.92
C THR A 464 4.76 8.82 9.25
N ASN A 465 3.48 8.51 9.00
CA ASN A 465 3.06 7.35 8.20
C ASN A 465 3.62 6.00 8.68
N ASN A 466 3.87 5.84 9.98
CA ASN A 466 4.51 4.64 10.55
C ASN A 466 5.94 4.35 10.06
N ASN A 467 6.60 5.34 9.48
CA ASN A 467 7.95 5.13 8.98
C ASN A 467 8.96 4.94 10.13
N SER A 468 8.63 5.37 11.34
CA SER A 468 9.45 5.22 12.55
C SER A 468 8.59 5.01 13.78
N LYS A 469 9.18 4.32 14.76
CA LYS A 469 8.62 4.25 16.13
C LYS A 469 8.62 5.59 16.86
N PHE A 470 9.38 6.59 16.38
CA PHE A 470 9.45 7.92 16.98
C PHE A 470 8.50 8.88 16.27
N LYS A 471 7.88 9.78 17.04
CA LYS A 471 6.89 10.80 16.64
C LYS A 471 7.35 12.18 17.13
N LEU A 472 6.71 13.26 16.67
CA LEU A 472 7.10 14.63 17.00
C LEU A 472 6.09 15.32 17.90
N LYS A 473 6.59 16.05 18.91
CA LYS A 473 5.81 17.01 19.72
C LYS A 473 6.41 18.40 19.60
N PHE A 474 5.57 19.39 19.33
CA PHE A 474 5.93 20.81 19.31
C PHE A 474 5.37 21.51 20.54
N THR A 475 6.20 22.28 21.24
CA THR A 475 5.82 23.06 22.43
C THR A 475 6.59 24.38 22.45
N THR A 476 6.26 25.27 23.38
CA THR A 476 6.97 26.53 23.57
C THR A 476 7.43 26.72 25.01
N TYR A 477 8.39 27.60 25.19
CA TYR A 477 8.83 28.13 26.48
C TYR A 477 9.24 29.59 26.30
N PHE A 478 9.46 30.31 27.40
CA PHE A 478 9.87 31.70 27.35
C PHE A 478 11.07 31.92 28.28
N LYS A 479 12.23 32.23 27.70
CA LYS A 479 13.46 32.48 28.47
C LYS A 479 14.34 33.51 27.77
N THR A 480 14.44 34.72 28.33
CA THR A 480 15.14 35.86 27.71
C THR A 480 16.67 35.74 27.71
N ASN A 481 17.24 34.96 28.63
CA ASN A 481 18.67 34.68 28.70
C ASN A 481 19.08 33.41 27.94
N ASP A 482 18.15 32.77 27.21
CA ASP A 482 18.46 31.68 26.31
C ASP A 482 18.50 32.23 24.87
N SER A 483 19.69 32.24 24.27
CA SER A 483 19.90 32.75 22.92
C SER A 483 19.41 31.80 21.83
N ALA A 484 19.00 30.56 22.16
CA ALA A 484 18.51 29.62 21.18
C ALA A 484 17.05 29.94 20.78
N ASP A 485 16.76 29.94 19.49
CA ASP A 485 15.40 30.14 18.96
C ASP A 485 14.50 28.94 19.28
N ALA A 486 15.05 27.74 19.20
CA ALA A 486 14.41 26.49 19.60
C ALA A 486 15.45 25.47 20.07
N ARG A 487 14.95 24.36 20.63
CA ARG A 487 15.78 23.23 21.06
C ARG A 487 15.05 21.91 20.81
N THR A 488 15.77 20.94 20.26
CA THR A 488 15.31 19.55 20.15
C THR A 488 16.05 18.67 21.16
N GLY A 489 15.35 18.26 22.21
CA GLY A 489 15.93 17.41 23.24
C GLY A 489 16.20 15.99 22.73
N PHE A 490 17.36 15.43 23.07
CA PHE A 490 17.61 14.01 22.99
C PHE A 490 16.64 13.30 23.94
N PRO A 491 15.81 12.36 23.48
CA PRO A 491 14.85 11.69 24.35
C PRO A 491 15.62 10.79 25.34
N GLU A 492 15.65 11.22 26.61
CA GLU A 492 16.42 10.56 27.68
C GLU A 492 15.79 9.22 28.09
N ASN A 493 14.47 9.16 28.04
CA ASN A 493 13.71 7.93 28.15
C ASN A 493 13.44 7.44 26.73
N LYS A 494 13.38 6.12 26.50
CA LYS A 494 13.05 5.50 25.19
C LYS A 494 11.63 5.83 24.68
N ASP A 495 11.04 6.91 25.17
CA ASP A 495 9.80 7.49 24.75
C ASP A 495 9.86 7.73 23.25
N SER A 496 8.85 7.24 22.57
CA SER A 496 8.68 7.36 21.12
C SER A 496 8.30 8.78 20.69
N VAL A 497 8.48 9.81 21.52
CA VAL A 497 8.09 11.19 21.20
C VAL A 497 9.27 12.14 21.39
N ILE A 498 9.79 12.67 20.29
CA ILE A 498 10.85 13.69 20.29
C ILE A 498 10.19 15.06 20.36
N THR A 499 10.62 15.87 21.32
CA THR A 499 10.03 17.20 21.56
C THR A 499 10.91 18.32 21.03
N ILE A 500 10.33 19.18 20.19
CA ILE A 500 10.91 20.43 19.70
C ILE A 500 10.28 21.59 20.47
N LYS A 501 11.09 22.37 21.17
CA LYS A 501 10.66 23.48 22.04
C LYS A 501 11.08 24.82 21.45
N PHE A 502 10.12 25.71 21.18
CA PHE A 502 10.39 27.06 20.67
C PHE A 502 10.49 28.09 21.80
N ASN A 503 11.52 28.93 21.78
CA ASN A 503 11.67 30.03 22.73
C ASN A 503 10.93 31.28 22.22
N LEU A 504 9.79 31.60 22.82
CA LEU A 504 8.98 32.75 22.41
C LEU A 504 9.67 34.10 22.64
N ALA A 505 10.69 34.16 23.51
CA ALA A 505 11.48 35.38 23.69
C ALA A 505 12.22 35.79 22.41
N ASN A 506 12.62 34.81 21.59
CA ASN A 506 13.39 35.04 20.36
C ASN A 506 12.52 34.93 19.09
N THR A 507 11.50 34.07 19.14
CA THR A 507 10.74 33.65 17.93
C THR A 507 9.44 34.43 17.70
N SER A 508 8.91 35.14 18.70
CA SER A 508 7.62 35.83 18.60
C SER A 508 7.59 36.96 17.57
N ARG A 509 8.75 37.54 17.23
CA ARG A 509 8.88 38.66 16.27
C ARG A 509 9.62 38.27 14.99
N SER A 510 9.96 37.00 14.81
CA SER A 510 10.72 36.54 13.65
C SER A 510 9.88 36.59 12.37
N GLN A 511 10.54 36.75 11.22
CA GLN A 511 9.88 36.61 9.92
C GLN A 511 9.51 35.14 9.69
N ALA A 512 8.55 34.85 8.80
CA ALA A 512 8.13 33.46 8.55
C ALA A 512 9.29 32.60 8.04
N ILE A 513 10.19 33.17 7.22
CA ILE A 513 11.38 32.47 6.70
C ILE A 513 12.39 32.10 7.81
N ASP A 514 12.52 32.92 8.85
CA ASP A 514 13.35 32.61 10.02
C ASP A 514 12.76 31.43 10.79
N LEU A 515 11.45 31.42 11.02
CA LEU A 515 10.77 30.32 11.70
C LEU A 515 10.81 29.02 10.89
N ALA A 516 10.73 29.12 9.56
CA ALA A 516 10.91 27.97 8.67
C ALA A 516 12.34 27.42 8.78
N THR A 517 13.33 28.29 8.92
CA THR A 517 14.74 27.91 9.16
C THR A 517 14.87 27.13 10.45
N VAL A 518 14.31 27.64 11.54
CA VAL A 518 14.31 26.97 12.85
C VAL A 518 13.60 25.61 12.77
N LEU A 519 12.41 25.53 12.17
CA LEU A 519 11.67 24.27 12.03
C LEU A 519 12.43 23.20 11.24
N ILE A 520 13.08 23.57 10.13
CA ILE A 520 13.88 22.63 9.33
C ILE A 520 15.12 22.20 10.13
N HIS A 521 15.81 23.15 10.77
CA HIS A 521 16.99 22.90 11.59
C HIS A 521 16.70 21.91 12.73
N GLU A 522 15.68 22.20 13.54
CA GLU A 522 15.24 21.34 14.64
C GLU A 522 14.68 20.00 14.15
N GLY A 523 14.02 19.97 12.99
CA GLY A 523 13.60 18.72 12.36
C GLY A 523 14.78 17.79 12.04
N ILE A 524 15.91 18.34 11.57
CA ILE A 524 17.12 17.56 11.30
C ILE A 524 17.72 17.03 12.61
N HIS A 525 17.74 17.83 13.67
CA HIS A 525 18.12 17.34 15.00
C HIS A 525 17.26 16.16 15.44
N ALA A 526 15.94 16.25 15.29
CA ALA A 526 15.03 15.16 15.62
C ALA A 526 15.40 13.89 14.83
N GLU A 527 15.66 14.01 13.53
CA GLU A 527 16.05 12.89 12.68
C GLU A 527 17.40 12.27 13.09
N LEU A 528 18.38 13.08 13.46
CA LEU A 528 19.68 12.60 13.94
C LEU A 528 19.59 11.94 15.33
N HIS A 529 18.66 12.38 16.19
CA HIS A 529 18.33 11.67 17.44
C HIS A 529 17.73 10.31 17.12
N ARG A 530 16.73 10.25 16.22
CA ARG A 530 16.10 9.01 15.76
C ARG A 530 17.14 8.02 15.26
N ILE A 531 18.02 8.45 14.35
CA ILE A 531 19.11 7.66 13.77
C ILE A 531 20.06 7.15 14.85
N LYS A 532 20.43 8.00 15.82
CA LYS A 532 21.34 7.58 16.91
C LYS A 532 20.71 6.49 17.78
N ILE A 533 19.45 6.64 18.16
CA ILE A 533 18.76 5.72 19.08
C ILE A 533 18.33 4.43 18.39
N SER A 534 17.97 4.51 17.10
CA SER A 534 17.60 3.33 16.31
C SER A 534 18.79 2.55 15.76
N ASN A 535 20.02 2.96 16.07
CA ASN A 535 21.24 2.42 15.47
C ASN A 535 21.19 2.42 13.93
N ASN A 536 20.84 3.58 13.36
CA ASN A 536 20.62 3.81 11.93
C ASN A 536 19.46 3.03 11.28
N ALA A 537 18.68 2.24 12.02
CA ALA A 537 17.51 1.56 11.47
C ALA A 537 16.39 2.55 11.13
N GLY A 538 15.53 2.22 10.17
CA GLY A 538 14.34 3.01 9.83
C GLY A 538 14.24 3.39 8.35
N PRO A 539 13.39 4.35 8.00
CA PRO A 539 12.93 4.58 6.63
C PRO A 539 13.98 5.27 5.75
N LYS A 540 14.91 5.99 6.38
CA LYS A 540 15.99 6.75 5.74
C LYS A 540 17.27 6.64 6.57
N PRO A 541 17.95 5.48 6.55
CA PRO A 541 19.26 5.36 7.18
C PRO A 541 20.24 6.35 6.53
N LEU A 542 21.19 6.87 7.32
CA LEU A 542 22.39 7.47 6.74
C LEU A 542 23.19 6.38 6.01
N SER A 543 23.98 6.79 5.01
CA SER A 543 24.96 5.87 4.43
C SER A 543 25.90 5.35 5.52
N ALA A 544 26.47 4.15 5.34
CA ALA A 544 27.35 3.56 6.34
C ALA A 544 28.52 4.50 6.72
N SER A 545 29.12 5.18 5.73
CA SER A 545 30.20 6.14 5.95
C SER A 545 29.75 7.38 6.74
N LEU A 546 28.57 7.91 6.44
CA LEU A 546 28.05 9.09 7.13
C LEU A 546 27.57 8.76 8.56
N TYR A 547 27.02 7.57 8.76
CA TYR A 547 26.66 7.07 10.10
C TYR A 547 27.89 6.85 10.97
N ASP A 548 28.93 6.23 10.41
CA ASP A 548 30.22 6.03 11.08
C ASP A 548 30.91 7.37 11.39
N ARG A 549 30.85 8.35 10.48
CA ARG A 549 31.26 9.75 10.75
C ARG A 549 30.47 10.35 11.92
N TYR A 550 29.15 10.18 11.94
CA TYR A 550 28.30 10.67 13.02
C TYR A 550 28.67 10.03 14.38
N LEU A 551 28.91 8.72 14.42
CA LEU A 551 29.32 8.02 15.64
C LEU A 551 30.68 8.49 16.15
N ARG A 552 31.66 8.72 15.28
CA ARG A 552 32.95 9.30 15.67
C ARG A 552 32.81 10.72 16.23
N LEU A 553 31.98 11.56 15.61
CA LEU A 553 31.70 12.90 16.13
C LEU A 553 31.02 12.82 17.50
N TRP A 554 30.10 11.87 17.69
CA TRP A 554 29.47 11.63 18.99
C TRP A 554 30.49 11.21 20.05
N GLU A 555 31.38 10.27 19.73
CA GLU A 555 32.45 9.81 20.63
C GLU A 555 33.43 10.93 20.97
N LEU A 556 33.84 11.73 19.98
CA LEU A 556 34.72 12.90 20.18
C LEU A 556 34.15 13.89 21.19
N TYR A 557 32.84 14.08 21.22
CA TYR A 557 32.17 14.99 22.15
C TYR A 557 31.67 14.32 23.43
N SER A 558 31.92 13.02 23.63
CA SER A 558 31.44 12.25 24.79
C SER A 558 31.93 12.76 26.15
N TYR A 559 32.99 13.57 26.17
CA TYR A 559 33.48 14.25 27.38
C TYR A 559 32.53 15.32 27.94
N LYS A 560 31.50 15.71 27.18
CA LYS A 560 30.49 16.69 27.64
C LYS A 560 29.52 16.04 28.64
N GLU A 561 29.04 16.86 29.58
CA GLU A 561 28.31 16.39 30.76
C GLU A 561 26.94 15.75 30.48
N THR A 562 26.29 16.06 29.34
CA THR A 562 24.94 15.55 29.04
C THR A 562 24.81 15.08 27.59
N ASN A 563 23.95 14.08 27.35
CA ASN A 563 23.63 13.60 26.01
C ASN A 563 23.14 14.71 25.08
N ASN A 564 22.42 15.70 25.60
CA ASN A 564 21.99 16.87 24.83
C ASN A 564 23.17 17.71 24.31
N LEU A 565 24.20 17.91 25.13
CA LEU A 565 25.39 18.66 24.74
C LEU A 565 26.28 17.86 23.77
N ILE A 566 26.40 16.54 23.96
CA ILE A 566 27.10 15.65 23.03
C ILE A 566 26.38 15.66 21.67
N ALA A 567 25.06 15.48 21.68
CA ALA A 567 24.22 15.47 20.50
C ALA A 567 24.32 16.80 19.75
N SER A 568 24.07 17.93 20.41
CA SER A 568 24.14 19.25 19.77
C SER A 568 25.49 19.48 19.10
N ALA A 569 26.61 19.23 19.79
CA ALA A 569 27.93 19.41 19.21
C ALA A 569 28.18 18.47 18.01
N SER A 570 28.00 17.16 18.19
CA SER A 570 28.23 16.19 17.11
C SER A 570 27.31 16.41 15.90
N GLN A 571 26.05 16.76 16.14
CA GLN A 571 25.05 17.00 15.11
C GLN A 571 25.31 18.31 14.37
N HIS A 572 25.70 19.40 15.03
CA HIS A 572 26.02 20.67 14.35
C HIS A 572 27.18 20.50 13.36
N TYR A 573 28.23 19.74 13.72
CA TYR A 573 29.33 19.45 12.79
C TYR A 573 28.84 18.63 11.59
N LEU A 574 28.06 17.58 11.81
CA LEU A 574 27.49 16.78 10.73
C LEU A 574 26.55 17.60 9.82
N MET A 575 25.74 18.48 10.42
CA MET A 575 24.82 19.36 9.71
C MET A 575 25.55 20.41 8.87
N ALA A 576 26.61 21.00 9.42
CA ALA A 576 27.49 21.91 8.68
C ALA A 576 28.17 21.20 7.48
N GLU A 577 28.58 19.94 7.64
CA GLU A 577 29.20 19.14 6.58
C GLU A 577 28.22 18.74 5.48
N SER A 578 27.00 18.35 5.84
CA SER A 578 26.13 17.57 4.94
C SER A 578 24.75 18.15 4.68
N TYR A 579 24.27 19.12 5.45
CA TYR A 579 22.86 19.53 5.43
C TYR A 579 22.60 20.97 4.98
N ILE A 580 23.60 21.84 4.92
CA ILE A 580 23.44 23.27 4.59
C ILE A 580 22.70 23.48 3.26
N VAL A 581 23.16 22.83 2.18
CA VAL A 581 22.53 22.97 0.85
C VAL A 581 21.08 22.48 0.85
N TYR A 582 20.79 21.42 1.62
CA TYR A 582 19.44 20.89 1.74
C TYR A 582 18.53 21.85 2.52
N ILE A 583 19.01 22.43 3.62
CA ILE A 583 18.27 23.45 4.38
C ILE A 583 17.96 24.65 3.48
N ALA A 584 18.96 25.20 2.79
CA ALA A 584 18.78 26.32 1.87
C ALA A 584 17.77 26.01 0.75
N ALA A 585 17.84 24.82 0.16
CA ALA A 585 16.89 24.37 -0.86
C ALA A 585 15.47 24.18 -0.30
N GLY A 586 15.33 23.77 0.96
CA GLY A 586 14.06 23.72 1.67
C GLY A 586 13.46 25.10 1.88
N LEU A 587 14.26 26.07 2.32
CA LEU A 587 13.84 27.46 2.52
C LEU A 587 13.45 28.14 1.21
N ARG A 588 14.24 27.94 0.15
CA ARG A 588 13.91 28.42 -1.19
C ARG A 588 12.54 27.98 -1.65
N LYS A 589 12.16 26.72 -1.40
CA LYS A 589 10.82 26.22 -1.78
C LYS A 589 9.71 26.81 -0.93
N PHE A 590 9.96 27.04 0.36
CA PHE A 590 9.00 27.71 1.24
C PHE A 590 8.73 29.14 0.74
N ASP A 591 9.78 29.83 0.30
CA ASP A 591 9.74 31.16 -0.31
C ASP A 591 9.42 31.14 -1.82
N ASN A 592 8.68 30.12 -2.27
CA ASN A 592 8.20 29.96 -3.65
C ASN A 592 9.29 30.09 -4.76
N ASN A 593 10.54 29.80 -4.42
CA ASN A 593 11.71 29.86 -5.30
C ASN A 593 11.97 31.25 -5.92
N THR A 594 11.64 32.33 -5.21
CA THR A 594 11.83 33.72 -5.66
C THR A 594 13.27 34.06 -6.02
N HIS A 595 14.25 33.47 -5.31
CA HIS A 595 15.68 33.69 -5.52
C HIS A 595 16.48 32.40 -5.76
N PRO A 596 17.73 32.49 -6.25
CA PRO A 596 18.67 31.36 -6.28
C PRO A 596 18.96 30.79 -4.88
N VAL A 597 19.38 29.51 -4.80
CA VAL A 597 19.59 28.81 -3.52
C VAL A 597 20.70 29.46 -2.68
N GLU A 598 21.67 30.09 -3.32
CA GLU A 598 22.79 30.81 -2.70
C GLU A 598 22.30 31.95 -1.79
N ASN A 599 21.18 32.59 -2.12
CA ASN A 599 20.60 33.66 -1.31
C ASN A 599 20.06 33.13 0.04
N TYR A 600 19.71 31.85 0.12
CA TYR A 600 19.19 31.21 1.33
C TYR A 600 20.30 30.60 2.20
N MET A 601 21.56 30.62 1.74
CA MET A 601 22.67 29.99 2.47
C MET A 601 22.91 30.64 3.83
N SER A 602 22.71 31.96 3.97
CA SER A 602 22.87 32.63 5.27
C SER A 602 21.87 32.10 6.31
N TYR A 603 20.63 31.87 5.90
CA TYR A 603 19.61 31.29 6.77
C TYR A 603 19.99 29.84 7.13
N ALA A 604 20.41 29.04 6.15
CA ALA A 604 20.80 27.65 6.38
C ALA A 604 22.00 27.50 7.33
N TRP A 605 22.92 28.46 7.33
CA TRP A 605 24.07 28.47 8.24
C TRP A 605 23.73 28.92 9.65
N ARG A 606 22.55 29.52 9.92
CA ARG A 606 22.16 30.05 11.23
C ARG A 606 22.20 28.96 12.30
N GLY A 607 23.02 29.18 13.32
CA GLY A 607 23.26 28.22 14.42
C GLY A 607 24.32 27.16 14.12
N LEU A 608 24.88 27.16 12.90
CA LEU A 608 25.91 26.22 12.43
C LEU A 608 27.21 26.92 12.02
N GLU A 609 27.27 28.26 12.04
CA GLU A 609 28.42 29.03 11.57
C GLU A 609 29.69 28.66 12.33
N GLU A 610 29.59 28.53 13.65
CA GLU A 610 30.74 28.20 14.50
C GLU A 610 31.30 26.81 14.18
N ALA A 611 30.42 25.81 14.01
CA ALA A 611 30.81 24.47 13.60
C ALA A 611 31.46 24.48 12.21
N GLY A 612 30.87 25.20 11.25
CA GLY A 612 31.40 25.36 9.90
C GLY A 612 32.77 26.03 9.86
N ILE A 613 32.99 27.09 10.64
CA ILE A 613 34.28 27.79 10.72
C ILE A 613 35.33 26.88 11.38
N ARG A 614 35.01 26.24 12.50
CA ARG A 614 35.95 25.34 13.20
C ARG A 614 36.32 24.12 12.37
N ALA A 615 35.40 23.63 11.53
CA ALA A 615 35.64 22.54 10.59
C ALA A 615 36.31 22.99 9.28
N ASN A 616 36.60 24.28 9.12
CA ASN A 616 37.14 24.87 7.88
C ASN A 616 36.26 24.61 6.63
N ILE A 617 34.94 24.54 6.83
CA ILE A 617 33.92 24.38 5.78
C ILE A 617 33.38 25.75 5.36
N LEU A 618 33.27 26.68 6.32
CA LEU A 618 32.81 28.04 6.12
C LEU A 618 33.92 29.04 6.46
N THR A 619 34.40 29.76 5.46
CA THR A 619 35.32 30.89 5.67
C THR A 619 34.56 32.14 6.10
N LYS A 620 35.24 33.09 6.75
CA LYS A 620 34.65 34.39 7.11
C LYS A 620 34.12 35.13 5.87
N ASP A 621 34.88 35.13 4.78
CA ASP A 621 34.48 35.80 3.52
C ASP A 621 33.22 35.17 2.91
N GLN A 622 33.10 33.84 2.93
CA GLN A 622 31.90 33.15 2.48
C GLN A 622 30.69 33.48 3.37
N ARG A 623 30.88 33.52 4.69
CA ARG A 623 29.83 33.91 5.63
C ARG A 623 29.35 35.33 5.35
N ASP A 624 30.27 36.27 5.19
CA ASP A 624 29.95 37.68 4.94
C ASP A 624 29.35 37.90 3.53
N LYS A 625 29.72 37.06 2.55
CA LYS A 625 29.04 36.98 1.26
C LYS A 625 27.59 36.48 1.42
N ASN A 626 27.39 35.40 2.16
CA ASN A 626 26.06 34.82 2.37
C ASN A 626 25.11 35.83 3.06
N TYR A 627 25.58 36.53 4.08
CA TYR A 627 24.79 37.59 4.75
C TYR A 627 24.36 38.70 3.80
N ARG A 628 25.24 39.13 2.87
CA ARG A 628 24.89 40.13 1.86
C ARG A 628 23.84 39.62 0.88
N LEU A 629 23.91 38.34 0.50
CA LEU A 629 22.93 37.75 -0.42
C LEU A 629 21.55 37.56 0.25
N SER A 630 21.50 37.21 1.54
CA SER A 630 20.21 37.07 2.24
C SER A 630 19.46 38.38 2.43
N ALA A 631 20.16 39.52 2.40
CA ALA A 631 19.52 40.83 2.46
C ALA A 631 18.48 41.00 1.35
N VAL A 632 18.75 40.46 0.16
CA VAL A 632 17.83 40.51 -1.00
C VAL A 632 16.48 39.90 -0.66
N ILE A 633 16.46 38.75 0.05
CA ILE A 633 15.22 38.07 0.47
C ILE A 633 14.49 38.94 1.50
N SER A 634 15.20 39.43 2.52
CA SER A 634 14.57 40.22 3.59
C SER A 634 13.97 41.57 3.13
N THR A 635 14.40 42.06 1.96
CA THR A 635 13.96 43.34 1.39
C THR A 635 13.09 43.22 0.14
N ASP A 636 12.83 42.01 -0.33
CA ASP A 636 11.98 41.84 -1.50
C ASP A 636 10.50 42.10 -1.17
N SER A 637 9.67 42.17 -2.21
CA SER A 637 8.24 42.37 -2.06
C SER A 637 7.46 41.06 -1.88
N ASN A 638 8.14 39.90 -1.86
CA ASN A 638 7.47 38.63 -1.67
C ASN A 638 7.05 38.49 -0.20
N LYS A 639 5.84 37.96 0.02
CA LYS A 639 5.35 37.65 1.36
C LYS A 639 5.27 36.15 1.51
N ASN A 640 6.03 35.62 2.46
CA ASN A 640 5.94 34.22 2.82
C ASN A 640 4.59 33.93 3.50
N PRO A 641 4.12 32.67 3.44
CA PRO A 641 3.00 32.26 4.26
C PRO A 641 3.26 32.61 5.72
N CYS A 642 2.27 33.25 6.36
CA CYS A 642 2.31 33.66 7.77
C CYS A 642 3.18 34.89 8.10
N ASP A 643 3.63 35.70 7.13
CA ASP A 643 4.41 36.93 7.41
C ASP A 643 3.66 38.03 8.17
#